data_AF-A0A3C0A8A1-F1
#
_entry.id   AF-A0A3C0A8A1-F1
#
_cell.length_a   1.000
_cell.length_b   1.000
_cell.length_c   1.000
_cell.angle_alpha   90.00
_cell.angle_beta   90.00
_cell.angle_gamma   90.00
#
_symmetry.space_group_name_H-M   'P 1'
#
loop_
_entity.id
_entity.type
_entity.pdbx_description
1 polymer ?
#
loop_
_entity_poly.entity_id
_entity_poly.type
_entity_poly.pdbx_seq_one_letter_code
_entity_poly.pdbx_strand_id
1 'polypeptide(L)'
;FWHEFQKLVKENGQKENVFLISRDGAQLTLKATPNETGQIGLRPYGNSIRKQYTLGESITGGVGYGMDVLKDYVTQFKYVFTQKGASQVGGFGAIGGLFPDTWDWTSFWQTTALISIILAFMNILPIPALDGGHVMFLLYEMISGRKPNDKFMEYAQMAGFFLLIALVLFANGNDIYRYFFGG
;
A
#
# COMPACT_ATOMS: atom_id res chain seq x y z
N PHE A 1 -8.11 -4.97 20.87
CA PHE A 1 -6.82 -5.07 21.58
C PHE A 1 -5.61 -4.71 20.72
N TRP A 2 -5.12 -5.57 19.80
CA TRP A 2 -3.90 -5.22 19.03
C TRP A 2 -4.06 -3.98 18.13
N HIS A 3 -5.19 -3.89 17.40
CA HIS A 3 -5.48 -2.71 16.57
C HIS A 3 -5.63 -1.42 17.39
N GLU A 4 -6.20 -1.49 18.59
CA GLU A 4 -6.32 -0.32 19.49
C GLU A 4 -4.96 0.09 20.04
N PHE A 5 -4.12 -0.88 20.42
CA PHE A 5 -2.74 -0.63 20.82
C PHE A 5 -1.95 0.07 19.71
N GLN A 6 -2.01 -0.44 18.47
CA GLN A 6 -1.35 0.20 17.33
C GLN A 6 -1.89 1.61 17.06
N LYS A 7 -3.21 1.81 17.22
CA LYS A 7 -3.83 3.12 17.08
C LYS A 7 -3.29 4.11 18.12
N LEU A 8 -3.23 3.73 19.39
CA LEU A 8 -2.69 4.57 20.47
C LEU A 8 -1.22 4.94 20.24
N VAL A 9 -0.40 3.97 19.80
CA VAL A 9 1.01 4.21 19.48
C VAL A 9 1.16 5.17 18.29
N LYS A 10 0.33 5.02 17.25
CA LYS A 10 0.30 5.94 16.10
C LYS A 10 -0.18 7.35 16.50
N GLU A 11 -1.19 7.47 17.36
CA GLU A 11 -1.72 8.75 17.85
C GLU A 11 -0.69 9.54 18.67
N ASN A 12 0.23 8.85 19.35
CA ASN A 12 1.32 9.49 20.09
C ASN A 12 2.49 9.96 19.19
N GLY A 13 2.44 9.65 17.88
CA GLY A 13 3.43 10.08 16.89
C GLY A 13 4.82 9.51 17.13
N GLN A 14 5.88 10.28 16.83
CA GLN A 14 7.29 9.90 17.05
C GLN A 14 7.77 10.16 18.49
N LYS A 15 6.86 10.31 19.46
CA LYS A 15 7.22 10.50 20.86
C LYS A 15 7.57 9.15 21.52
N GLU A 16 8.42 9.20 22.55
CA GLU A 16 8.74 8.03 23.35
C GLU A 16 7.47 7.50 24.04
N ASN A 17 7.11 6.25 23.74
CA ASN A 17 6.02 5.57 24.40
C ASN A 17 6.58 4.70 25.53
N VAL A 18 5.98 4.80 26.72
CA VAL A 18 6.37 4.02 27.91
C VAL A 18 5.36 2.90 28.11
N PHE A 19 5.84 1.65 28.07
CA PHE A 19 5.04 0.44 28.19
C PHE A 19 5.39 -0.29 29.48
N LEU A 20 4.40 -0.58 30.31
CA LEU A 20 4.51 -1.53 31.41
C LEU A 20 4.20 -2.92 30.88
N ILE A 21 5.19 -3.81 30.88
CA ILE A 21 5.05 -5.19 30.44
C ILE A 21 5.28 -6.14 31.61
N SER A 22 4.58 -7.27 31.62
CA SER A 22 4.84 -8.36 32.58
C SER A 22 5.65 -9.46 31.90
N ARG A 23 6.79 -9.82 32.46
CA ARG A 23 7.63 -10.95 32.02
C ARG A 23 8.00 -11.78 33.24
N ASP A 24 7.64 -13.06 33.23
CA ASP A 24 7.93 -14.02 34.32
C ASP A 24 7.47 -13.53 35.71
N GLY A 25 6.35 -12.80 35.76
CA GLY A 25 5.79 -12.27 37.01
C GLY A 25 6.39 -10.94 37.48
N ALA A 26 7.46 -10.44 36.83
CA ALA A 26 8.02 -9.11 37.08
C ALA A 26 7.46 -8.06 36.12
N GLN A 27 7.16 -6.87 36.63
CA GLN A 27 6.82 -5.72 35.79
C GLN A 27 8.11 -5.04 35.30
N LEU A 28 8.25 -4.90 33.98
CA LEU A 28 9.34 -4.21 33.33
C LEU A 28 8.79 -2.99 32.59
N THR A 29 9.53 -1.89 32.64
CA THR A 29 9.23 -0.69 31.87
C THR A 29 10.04 -0.72 30.58
N LEU A 30 9.35 -0.78 29.44
CA LEU A 30 9.96 -0.65 28.12
C LEU A 30 9.67 0.74 27.55
N LYS A 31 10.69 1.35 26.97
CA LYS A 31 10.58 2.60 26.22
C LYS A 31 10.78 2.28 24.75
N ALA A 32 9.84 2.67 23.90
CA ALA A 32 9.99 2.52 22.46
C ALA A 32 9.47 3.75 21.72
N THR A 33 10.24 4.17 20.72
CA THR A 33 9.91 5.30 19.85
C THR A 33 9.46 4.75 18.50
N PRO A 34 8.26 5.12 18.02
CA PRO A 34 7.78 4.68 16.71
C PRO A 34 8.66 5.21 15.58
N ASN A 35 8.86 4.39 14.55
CA ASN A 35 9.51 4.79 13.30
C ASN A 35 8.58 5.72 12.46
N GLU A 36 9.04 6.15 11.28
CA GLU A 36 8.28 7.01 10.37
C GLU A 36 6.91 6.44 9.95
N THR A 37 6.72 5.13 10.03
CA THR A 37 5.44 4.45 9.72
C THR A 37 4.58 4.17 10.97
N GLY A 38 4.98 4.68 12.14
CA GLY A 38 4.27 4.52 13.40
C GLY A 38 4.40 3.12 14.01
N GLN A 39 5.45 2.38 13.65
CA GLN A 39 5.72 1.03 14.13
C GLN A 39 6.85 1.03 15.18
N ILE A 40 6.70 0.17 16.19
CA ILE A 40 7.67 0.01 17.31
C ILE A 40 8.35 -1.36 17.32
N GLY A 41 8.26 -2.12 16.22
CA GLY A 41 8.90 -3.44 16.09
C GLY A 41 8.31 -4.55 16.98
N LEU A 42 7.12 -4.32 17.57
CA LEU A 42 6.40 -5.34 18.33
C LEU A 42 5.38 -6.05 17.42
N ARG A 43 5.23 -7.35 17.62
CA ARG A 43 4.17 -8.18 17.01
C ARG A 43 3.39 -8.89 18.10
N PRO A 44 2.08 -9.08 17.95
CA PRO A 44 1.31 -9.83 18.93
C PRO A 44 1.78 -11.29 18.91
N TYR A 45 1.97 -11.87 20.09
CA TYR A 45 2.30 -13.27 20.27
C TYR A 45 1.24 -13.90 21.16
N GLY A 46 0.46 -14.86 20.63
CA GLY A 46 -0.64 -15.50 21.34
C GLY A 46 -1.82 -15.89 20.44
N ASN A 47 -2.90 -16.37 21.06
CA ASN A 47 -4.08 -16.87 20.36
C ASN A 47 -4.88 -15.71 19.74
N SER A 48 -5.04 -15.73 18.43
CA SER A 48 -5.94 -14.82 17.71
C SER A 48 -7.39 -15.14 18.08
N ILE A 49 -8.10 -14.19 18.69
CA ILE A 49 -9.54 -14.32 18.94
C ILE A 49 -10.28 -14.01 17.64
N ARG A 50 -10.96 -15.00 17.07
CA ARG A 50 -11.81 -14.80 15.90
C ARG A 50 -13.06 -14.01 16.32
N LYS A 51 -13.13 -12.74 15.94
CA LYS A 51 -14.34 -11.94 16.08
C LYS A 51 -15.28 -12.26 14.92
N GLN A 52 -16.47 -12.78 15.23
CA GLN A 52 -17.53 -12.93 14.24
C GLN A 52 -18.27 -11.60 14.09
N TYR A 53 -18.41 -11.14 12.87
CA TYR A 53 -19.18 -9.95 12.53
C TYR A 53 -20.53 -10.37 11.96
N THR A 54 -21.59 -9.63 12.31
CA THR A 54 -22.85 -9.71 11.58
C THR A 54 -22.69 -9.12 10.17
N LEU A 55 -23.66 -9.36 9.27
CA LEU A 55 -23.60 -8.82 7.90
C LEU A 55 -23.50 -7.29 7.85
N GLY A 56 -24.17 -6.58 8.76
CA GLY A 56 -24.09 -5.11 8.81
C GLY A 56 -22.74 -4.61 9.32
N GLU A 57 -22.22 -5.24 10.38
CA GLU A 57 -20.91 -4.87 10.94
C GLU A 57 -19.75 -5.26 10.02
N SER A 58 -19.89 -6.33 9.22
CA SER A 58 -18.85 -6.74 8.28
C SER A 58 -18.72 -5.77 7.12
N ILE A 59 -19.82 -5.17 6.65
CA ILE A 59 -19.78 -4.13 5.62
C ILE A 59 -19.12 -2.86 6.16
N THR A 60 -19.58 -2.35 7.29
CA THR A 60 -19.03 -1.10 7.86
C THR A 60 -17.59 -1.28 8.33
N GLY A 61 -17.28 -2.40 8.97
CA GLY A 61 -15.92 -2.78 9.34
C GLY A 61 -15.02 -3.00 8.12
N GLY A 62 -15.53 -3.62 7.06
CA GLY A 62 -14.82 -3.86 5.81
C GLY A 62 -14.48 -2.57 5.06
N VAL A 63 -15.40 -1.61 5.00
CA VAL A 63 -15.14 -0.28 4.44
C VAL A 63 -14.06 0.44 5.25
N GLY A 64 -14.14 0.43 6.58
CA GLY A 64 -13.12 1.01 7.45
C GLY A 64 -11.74 0.38 7.21
N TYR A 65 -11.68 -0.95 7.17
CA TYR A 65 -10.46 -1.70 6.88
C TYR A 65 -9.89 -1.36 5.49
N GLY A 66 -10.73 -1.33 4.46
CA GLY A 66 -10.33 -0.96 3.10
C GLY A 66 -9.75 0.45 3.02
N MET A 67 -10.32 1.41 3.75
CA MET A 67 -9.80 2.79 3.83
C MET A 67 -8.43 2.84 4.52
N ASP A 68 -8.20 2.02 5.54
CA ASP A 68 -6.90 1.94 6.19
C ASP A 68 -5.85 1.28 5.29
N VAL A 69 -6.22 0.20 4.58
CA VAL A 69 -5.35 -0.43 3.55
C VAL A 69 -5.00 0.58 2.45
N LEU A 70 -5.97 1.37 1.97
CA LEU A 70 -5.71 2.43 0.98
C LEU A 70 -4.73 3.48 1.51
N LYS A 71 -4.89 3.96 2.75
CA LYS A 71 -3.96 4.93 3.37
C LYS A 71 -2.54 4.35 3.52
N ASP A 72 -2.44 3.10 3.95
CA ASP A 72 -1.16 2.41 4.07
C ASP A 72 -0.51 2.25 2.69
N TYR A 73 -1.28 1.92 1.66
CA TYR A 73 -0.80 1.84 0.29
C TYR A 73 -0.31 3.19 -0.25
N VAL A 74 -1.05 4.29 0.00
CA VAL A 74 -0.61 5.66 -0.36
C VAL A 74 0.73 6.00 0.31
N THR A 75 0.90 5.61 1.58
CA THR A 75 2.15 5.81 2.32
C THR A 75 3.30 5.01 1.70
N GLN A 76 3.05 3.74 1.35
CA GLN A 76 4.04 2.89 0.69
C GLN A 76 4.41 3.40 -0.70
N PHE A 77 3.43 3.89 -1.47
CA PHE A 77 3.66 4.51 -2.76
C PHE A 77 4.60 5.72 -2.66
N LYS A 78 4.44 6.57 -1.64
CA LYS A 78 5.39 7.66 -1.36
C LYS A 78 6.80 7.14 -1.05
N TYR A 79 6.89 6.03 -0.31
CA TYR A 79 8.17 5.42 0.05
C TYR A 79 8.94 4.88 -1.18
N VAL A 80 8.25 4.48 -2.26
CA VAL A 80 8.89 4.03 -3.51
C VAL A 80 9.81 5.09 -4.13
N PHE A 81 9.52 6.39 -3.91
CA PHE A 81 10.37 7.48 -4.39
C PHE A 81 11.66 7.68 -3.59
N THR A 82 11.88 6.90 -2.53
CA THR A 82 13.15 6.89 -1.79
C THR A 82 14.12 5.88 -2.41
N GLN A 83 15.43 6.11 -2.25
CA GLN A 83 16.47 5.19 -2.76
C GLN A 83 16.27 3.75 -2.26
N LYS A 84 15.81 3.58 -1.01
CA LYS A 84 15.51 2.26 -0.41
C LYS A 84 14.22 1.66 -0.94
N GLY A 85 13.21 2.48 -1.23
CA GLY A 85 11.93 2.00 -1.78
C GLY A 85 12.05 1.59 -3.25
N ALA A 86 12.82 2.33 -4.04
CA ALA A 86 13.03 2.04 -5.46
C ALA A 86 13.64 0.64 -5.69
N SER A 87 14.54 0.19 -4.81
CA SER A 87 15.12 -1.17 -4.88
C SER A 87 14.15 -2.29 -4.47
N GLN A 88 13.01 -1.94 -3.84
CA GLN A 88 12.00 -2.90 -3.38
C GLN A 88 10.82 -3.02 -4.34
N VAL A 89 10.83 -2.29 -5.46
CA VAL A 89 9.81 -2.42 -6.50
C VAL A 89 10.04 -3.74 -7.24
N GLY A 90 9.12 -4.68 -7.05
CA GLY A 90 9.08 -5.94 -7.78
C GLY A 90 8.13 -5.88 -8.98
N GLY A 91 8.41 -6.71 -9.98
CA GLY A 91 7.56 -6.92 -11.15
C GLY A 91 6.48 -7.99 -10.91
N PHE A 92 6.15 -8.75 -11.95
CA PHE A 92 5.09 -9.78 -11.88
C PHE A 92 5.44 -10.93 -10.93
N GLY A 93 6.72 -11.24 -10.71
CA GLY A 93 7.15 -12.28 -9.78
C GLY A 93 6.82 -11.93 -8.33
N ALA A 94 6.99 -10.65 -7.96
CA ALA A 94 6.59 -10.16 -6.64
C ALA A 94 5.07 -10.23 -6.41
N ILE A 95 4.27 -9.97 -7.46
CA ILE A 95 2.80 -10.11 -7.40
C ILE A 95 2.40 -11.58 -7.25
N GLY A 96 3.06 -12.49 -7.98
CA GLY A 96 2.84 -13.93 -7.85
C GLY A 96 3.13 -14.44 -6.44
N GLY A 97 4.17 -13.91 -5.80
CA GLY A 97 4.54 -14.24 -4.41
C GLY A 97 3.60 -13.71 -3.33
N LEU A 98 2.56 -12.93 -3.68
CA LEU A 98 1.53 -12.49 -2.71
C LEU A 98 0.52 -13.60 -2.41
N PHE A 99 0.43 -14.62 -3.26
CA PHE A 99 -0.47 -15.75 -3.05
C PHE A 99 0.28 -16.89 -2.32
N PRO A 100 -0.34 -17.51 -1.30
CA PRO A 100 0.26 -18.65 -0.62
C PRO A 100 0.36 -19.88 -1.53
N ASP A 101 1.35 -20.75 -1.26
CA ASP A 101 1.56 -22.00 -2.00
C ASP A 101 0.39 -22.98 -1.88
N THR A 102 -0.42 -22.83 -0.82
CA THR A 102 -1.61 -23.63 -0.57
C THR A 102 -2.86 -22.76 -0.67
N TRP A 103 -3.97 -23.38 -1.07
CA TRP A 103 -5.25 -22.67 -1.17
C TRP A 103 -5.73 -22.20 0.21
N ASP A 104 -5.86 -20.87 0.37
CA ASP A 104 -6.47 -20.25 1.53
C ASP A 104 -7.46 -19.18 1.07
N TRP A 105 -8.74 -19.37 1.42
CA TRP A 105 -9.82 -18.46 1.05
C TRP A 105 -9.64 -17.05 1.63
N THR A 106 -9.11 -16.94 2.84
CA THR A 106 -8.93 -15.65 3.51
C THR A 106 -7.85 -14.85 2.80
N SER A 107 -6.70 -15.47 2.56
CA SER A 107 -5.58 -14.90 1.81
C SER A 107 -5.98 -14.53 0.39
N PHE A 108 -6.73 -15.40 -0.29
CA PHE A 108 -7.24 -15.11 -1.64
C PHE A 108 -8.04 -13.81 -1.66
N TRP A 109 -9.08 -13.70 -0.83
CA TRP A 109 -9.92 -12.49 -0.80
C TRP A 109 -9.16 -11.25 -0.31
N GLN A 110 -8.21 -11.40 0.62
CA GLN A 110 -7.35 -10.31 1.08
C GLN A 110 -6.43 -9.80 -0.04
N THR A 111 -5.76 -10.69 -0.76
CA THR A 111 -4.88 -10.33 -1.87
C THR A 111 -5.68 -9.76 -3.04
N THR A 112 -6.84 -10.33 -3.36
CA THR A 112 -7.75 -9.77 -4.39
C THR A 112 -8.23 -8.36 -4.00
N ALA A 113 -8.62 -8.15 -2.74
CA ALA A 113 -9.01 -6.82 -2.26
C ALA A 113 -7.84 -5.82 -2.32
N LEU A 114 -6.64 -6.24 -1.92
CA LEU A 114 -5.43 -5.42 -2.01
C LEU A 114 -5.15 -5.01 -3.45
N ILE A 115 -5.13 -5.97 -4.39
CA ILE A 115 -4.92 -5.69 -5.82
C ILE A 115 -6.00 -4.75 -6.36
N SER A 116 -7.26 -4.94 -5.97
CA SER A 116 -8.37 -4.08 -6.39
C SER A 116 -8.17 -2.64 -5.92
N ILE A 117 -7.73 -2.44 -4.67
CA ILE A 117 -7.42 -1.11 -4.11
C ILE A 117 -6.23 -0.49 -4.85
N ILE A 118 -5.18 -1.28 -5.12
CA ILE A 118 -4.00 -0.83 -5.88
C ILE A 118 -4.43 -0.34 -7.27
N LEU A 119 -5.20 -1.13 -8.00
CA LEU A 119 -5.68 -0.77 -9.34
C LEU A 119 -6.56 0.48 -9.31
N ALA A 120 -7.50 0.56 -8.36
CA ALA A 120 -8.36 1.73 -8.20
C ALA A 120 -7.55 3.00 -7.90
N PHE A 121 -6.56 2.91 -7.01
CA PHE A 121 -5.68 4.04 -6.70
C PHE A 121 -4.83 4.45 -7.91
N MET A 122 -4.20 3.48 -8.58
CA MET A 122 -3.33 3.74 -9.73
C MET A 122 -4.10 4.37 -10.90
N ASN A 123 -5.34 3.95 -11.14
CA ASN A 123 -6.19 4.54 -12.18
C ASN A 123 -6.64 5.98 -11.86
N ILE A 124 -6.60 6.42 -10.60
CA ILE A 124 -6.92 7.80 -10.22
C ILE A 124 -5.71 8.74 -10.36
N LEU A 125 -4.48 8.21 -10.41
CA LEU A 125 -3.29 9.04 -10.54
C LEU A 125 -3.27 9.80 -11.87
N PRO A 126 -2.75 11.05 -11.88
CA PRO A 126 -2.68 11.89 -13.07
C PRO A 126 -1.54 11.45 -14.00
N ILE A 127 -1.55 10.18 -14.42
CA ILE A 127 -0.57 9.59 -15.32
C ILE A 127 -1.19 9.56 -16.72
N PRO A 128 -0.59 10.24 -17.72
CA PRO A 128 -1.03 10.13 -19.10
C PRO A 128 -1.06 8.67 -19.58
N ALA A 129 -2.09 8.28 -20.34
CA ALA A 129 -2.42 6.90 -20.74
C ALA A 129 -3.20 6.03 -19.72
N LEU A 130 -3.41 6.50 -18.49
CA LEU A 130 -4.36 5.91 -17.53
C LEU A 130 -5.64 6.77 -17.42
N ASP A 131 -6.71 6.19 -16.86
CA ASP A 131 -8.02 6.86 -16.69
C ASP A 131 -7.89 8.22 -15.99
N GLY A 132 -7.03 8.33 -14.98
CA GLY A 132 -6.78 9.56 -14.22
C GLY A 132 -6.08 10.65 -15.03
N GLY A 133 -5.37 10.30 -16.10
CA GLY A 133 -4.83 11.27 -17.05
C GLY A 133 -5.93 12.02 -17.79
N HIS A 134 -6.98 11.31 -18.22
CA HIS A 134 -8.16 11.94 -18.83
C HIS A 134 -8.91 12.82 -17.83
N VAL A 135 -9.07 12.35 -16.59
CA VAL A 135 -9.67 13.15 -15.50
C VAL A 135 -8.87 14.44 -15.27
N MET A 136 -7.53 14.37 -15.27
CA MET A 136 -6.67 15.55 -15.12
C MET A 136 -6.87 16.56 -16.26
N PHE A 137 -6.99 16.10 -17.51
CA PHE A 137 -7.26 17.00 -18.63
C PHE A 137 -8.64 17.64 -18.58
N LEU A 138 -9.66 16.89 -18.15
CA LEU A 138 -11.02 17.41 -17.95
C LEU A 138 -11.07 18.44 -16.81
N LEU A 139 -10.37 18.18 -15.69
CA LEU A 139 -10.24 19.14 -14.60
C LEU A 139 -9.52 20.41 -15.05
N TYR A 140 -8.45 20.27 -15.85
CA TYR A 140 -7.76 21.40 -16.44
C TYR A 140 -8.67 22.21 -17.36
N GLU A 141 -9.45 21.55 -18.22
CA GLU A 141 -10.41 22.21 -19.11
C GLU A 141 -11.49 22.96 -18.33
N MET A 142 -12.02 22.34 -17.26
CA MET A 142 -13.02 22.96 -16.38
C MET A 142 -12.50 24.22 -15.70
N ILE A 143 -11.23 24.24 -15.27
CA ILE A 143 -10.61 25.39 -14.60
C ILE A 143 -10.18 26.46 -15.60
N SER A 144 -9.59 26.05 -16.74
CA SER A 144 -9.02 26.98 -17.73
C SER A 144 -10.05 27.50 -18.75
N GLY A 145 -11.22 26.85 -18.85
CA GLY A 145 -12.25 27.14 -19.85
C GLY A 145 -11.80 26.88 -21.29
N ARG A 146 -10.66 26.21 -21.50
CA ARG A 146 -10.06 25.97 -22.81
C ARG A 146 -9.74 24.49 -22.96
N LYS A 147 -10.17 23.92 -24.08
CA LYS A 147 -9.82 22.56 -24.45
C LYS A 147 -8.28 22.46 -24.59
N PRO A 148 -7.62 21.51 -23.89
CA PRO A 148 -6.20 21.26 -24.12
C PRO A 148 -5.96 20.88 -25.59
N ASN A 149 -4.81 21.29 -26.13
CA ASN A 149 -4.47 21.07 -27.53
C ASN A 149 -4.43 19.55 -27.85
N ASP A 150 -5.15 19.11 -28.88
CA ASP A 150 -5.27 17.70 -29.24
C ASP A 150 -3.90 17.04 -29.48
N LYS A 151 -2.97 17.78 -30.12
CA LYS A 151 -1.59 17.31 -30.31
C LYS A 151 -0.83 17.12 -28.99
N PHE A 152 -1.02 18.02 -28.03
CA PHE A 152 -0.38 17.90 -26.72
C PHE A 152 -0.90 16.68 -25.96
N MET A 153 -2.20 16.42 -26.03
CA MET A 153 -2.82 15.24 -25.40
C MET A 153 -2.30 13.94 -26.02
N GLU A 154 -2.17 13.88 -27.34
CA GLU A 154 -1.58 12.74 -28.06
C GLU A 154 -0.13 12.48 -27.64
N TYR A 155 0.71 13.53 -27.60
CA TYR A 155 2.10 13.40 -27.15
C TYR A 155 2.21 12.98 -25.68
N ALA A 156 1.37 13.55 -24.81
CA ALA A 156 1.34 13.19 -23.39
C ALA A 156 0.95 11.72 -23.21
N GLN A 157 -0.09 11.26 -23.91
CA GLN A 157 -0.53 9.86 -23.86
C GLN A 157 0.55 8.91 -24.38
N MET A 158 1.18 9.22 -25.52
CA MET A 158 2.25 8.41 -26.07
C MET A 158 3.46 8.35 -25.12
N ALA A 159 3.87 9.49 -24.56
CA ALA A 159 4.96 9.55 -23.58
C ALA A 159 4.64 8.74 -22.32
N GLY A 160 3.41 8.85 -21.80
CA GLY A 160 2.94 8.07 -20.67
C GLY A 160 2.94 6.56 -20.95
N PHE A 161 2.44 6.15 -22.11
CA PHE A 161 2.47 4.76 -22.55
C PHE A 161 3.90 4.20 -22.62
N PHE A 162 4.83 4.93 -23.26
CA PHE A 162 6.24 4.51 -23.33
C PHE A 162 6.89 4.43 -21.95
N LEU A 163 6.60 5.38 -21.06
CA LEU A 163 7.10 5.36 -19.68
C LEU A 163 6.59 4.13 -18.93
N LEU A 164 5.29 3.81 -19.05
CA LEU A 164 4.71 2.62 -18.42
C LEU A 164 5.33 1.33 -18.93
N ILE A 165 5.50 1.19 -20.25
CA ILE A 165 6.17 0.03 -20.85
C ILE A 165 7.61 -0.09 -20.35
N ALA A 166 8.35 1.01 -20.31
CA ALA A 166 9.72 1.02 -19.80
C ALA A 166 9.78 0.57 -18.32
N LEU A 167 8.83 1.03 -17.49
CA LEU A 167 8.74 0.66 -16.09
C LEU A 167 8.41 -0.84 -15.92
N VAL A 168 7.46 -1.36 -16.70
CA VAL A 168 7.11 -2.80 -16.69
C VAL A 168 8.30 -3.65 -17.10
N LEU A 169 9.01 -3.27 -18.15
CA LEU A 169 10.23 -3.98 -18.59
C LEU A 169 11.32 -3.92 -17.52
N PHE A 170 11.52 -2.77 -16.89
CA PHE A 170 12.48 -2.59 -15.81
C PHE A 170 12.15 -3.48 -14.59
N ALA A 171 10.91 -3.45 -14.11
CA ALA A 171 10.47 -4.23 -12.96
C ALA A 171 10.58 -5.75 -13.22
N ASN A 172 10.18 -6.21 -14.40
CA ASN A 172 10.33 -7.61 -14.79
C ASN A 172 11.79 -8.02 -14.97
N GLY A 173 12.62 -7.13 -15.52
CA GLY A 173 14.07 -7.35 -15.59
C GLY A 173 14.70 -7.49 -14.20
N ASN A 174 14.28 -6.68 -13.23
CA ASN A 174 14.73 -6.76 -11.84
C ASN A 174 14.33 -8.09 -11.18
N ASP A 175 13.10 -8.56 -11.42
CA ASP A 175 12.64 -9.86 -10.93
C ASP A 175 13.48 -11.02 -11.50
N ILE A 176 13.74 -11.00 -12.82
CA ILE A 176 14.58 -12.01 -13.49
C ILE A 176 16.01 -11.97 -12.94
N TYR A 177 16.60 -10.78 -12.80
CA TYR A 177 17.94 -10.63 -12.23
C TYR A 177 18.02 -11.20 -10.81
N ARG A 178 17.04 -10.87 -9.97
CA ARG A 178 16.97 -11.38 -8.59
C ARG A 178 16.78 -12.90 -8.56
N TYR A 179 16.01 -13.48 -9.48
CA TYR A 179 15.82 -14.92 -9.58
C TYR A 179 17.12 -15.67 -9.92
N PHE A 180 17.94 -15.12 -10.83
CA PHE A 180 19.18 -15.78 -11.28
C PHE A 180 20.42 -15.44 -10.44
N PHE A 181 20.49 -14.25 -9.84
CA PHE A 181 21.69 -13.73 -9.18
C PHE A 181 21.48 -13.29 -7.73
N GLY A 182 20.24 -13.29 -7.22
CA GLY A 182 19.86 -12.72 -5.93
C GLY A 182 19.76 -13.72 -4.77
N GLY A 183 20.60 -14.76 -4.77
CA GLY A 183 20.79 -15.66 -3.62
C GLY A 183 21.43 -14.96 -2.43
#